data_AF-A0A1A2FQ02-F1
#
_entry.id   AF-A0A1A2FQ02-F1
#
_cell.length_a   1.000
_cell.length_b   1.000
_cell.length_c   1.000
_cell.angle_alpha   90.00
_cell.angle_beta   90.00
_cell.angle_gamma   90.00
#
_symmetry.space_group_name_H-M   'P 1'
#
loop_
_entity.id
_entity.type
_entity.pdbx_description
1 polymer ?
#
loop_
_entity_poly.entity_id
_entity_poly.type
_entity_poly.pdbx_seq_one_letter_code
_entity_poly.pdbx_strand_id
1 'polypeptide(L)'
;MFGFLRNLSEIGKLPIELREQLEAEGVIFTGGKAGVYRHFSGHVPGVYSASGVSRYTGGFGLSTARVVATLPVRADPKLRSIDCSWDSDKGPGQVTITGKGLQIEIDLHGVDPAFSGSMRLNYKKKIADDVLQKLPTTSLRFPVEPVFVYRAAGVRPKS
;
A
#
# COMPACT_ATOMS: atom_id res chain seq x y z
N MET A 1 11.30 9.88 -26.50
CA MET A 1 10.81 8.50 -26.29
C MET A 1 11.85 7.68 -25.52
N PHE A 2 12.03 7.88 -24.20
CA PHE A 2 13.08 7.21 -23.40
C PHE A 2 12.74 7.06 -21.90
N GLY A 3 11.47 6.78 -21.56
CA GLY A 3 11.03 6.59 -20.15
C GLY A 3 10.65 5.15 -19.78
N PHE A 4 10.27 4.32 -20.75
CA PHE A 4 9.70 2.99 -20.50
C PHE A 4 10.73 1.93 -20.03
N LEU A 5 12.01 2.09 -20.39
CA LEU A 5 13.04 1.08 -20.10
C LEU A 5 13.46 1.01 -18.62
N ARG A 6 13.25 2.06 -17.81
CA ARG A 6 13.59 2.03 -16.38
C ARG A 6 12.55 1.33 -15.51
N ASN A 7 11.30 1.19 -15.98
CA ASN A 7 10.24 0.52 -15.22
C ASN A 7 10.40 -1.01 -15.23
N LEU A 8 10.87 -1.61 -16.32
CA LEU A 8 11.06 -3.07 -16.45
C LEU A 8 11.99 -3.69 -15.39
N SER A 9 13.02 -2.95 -14.95
CA SER A 9 13.96 -3.39 -13.91
C SER A 9 13.35 -3.42 -12.50
N GLU A 10 12.39 -2.53 -12.21
CA GLU A 10 11.71 -2.45 -10.92
C GLU A 10 10.45 -3.33 -10.86
N ILE A 11 9.87 -3.60 -12.01
CA ILE A 11 8.81 -4.59 -12.21
C ILE A 11 9.25 -5.97 -11.70
N GLY A 12 10.51 -6.38 -11.96
CA GLY A 12 11.07 -7.68 -11.53
C GLY A 12 11.22 -7.87 -10.01
N LYS A 13 10.82 -6.90 -9.20
CA LYS A 13 10.89 -6.91 -7.74
C LYS A 13 9.52 -7.02 -7.07
N LEU A 14 8.44 -7.12 -7.86
CA LEU A 14 7.11 -7.50 -7.42
C LEU A 14 6.88 -9.00 -7.64
N PRO A 15 5.93 -9.64 -6.92
CA PRO A 15 5.52 -11.00 -7.21
C PRO A 15 5.12 -11.17 -8.69
N ILE A 16 5.52 -12.26 -9.33
CA ILE A 16 5.36 -12.46 -10.79
C ILE A 16 3.91 -12.35 -11.26
N GLU A 17 2.97 -12.91 -10.50
CA GLU A 17 1.52 -12.82 -10.76
C GLU A 17 1.05 -11.37 -10.82
N LEU A 18 1.53 -10.53 -9.89
CA LEU A 18 1.14 -9.12 -9.81
C LEU A 18 1.73 -8.31 -10.96
N ARG A 19 2.96 -8.64 -11.36
CA ARG A 19 3.61 -8.04 -12.51
C ARG A 19 2.81 -8.27 -13.79
N GLU A 20 2.43 -9.51 -14.06
CA GLU A 20 1.69 -9.88 -15.28
C GLU A 20 0.33 -9.17 -15.34
N GLN A 21 -0.36 -9.07 -14.20
CA GLN A 21 -1.59 -8.29 -14.10
C GLN A 21 -1.37 -6.80 -14.42
N LEU A 22 -0.35 -6.18 -13.82
CA LEU A 22 -0.05 -4.77 -14.05
C LEU A 22 0.39 -4.47 -15.50
N GLU A 23 1.11 -5.40 -16.13
CA GLU A 23 1.48 -5.31 -17.54
C GLU A 23 0.22 -5.34 -18.44
N ALA A 24 -0.72 -6.26 -18.17
CA ALA A 24 -2.00 -6.35 -18.90
C ALA A 24 -2.91 -5.13 -18.68
N GLU A 25 -2.84 -4.49 -17.51
CA GLU A 25 -3.61 -3.28 -17.15
C GLU A 25 -2.98 -1.98 -17.69
N GLY A 26 -1.84 -2.03 -18.38
CA GLY A 26 -1.10 -0.84 -18.77
C GLY A 26 -0.39 -0.19 -17.59
N VAL A 27 0.81 -0.67 -17.29
CA VAL A 27 1.61 -0.19 -16.16
C VAL A 27 2.08 1.27 -16.36
N ILE A 28 1.82 2.11 -15.37
CA ILE A 28 2.33 3.50 -15.30
C ILE A 28 3.65 3.52 -14.54
N PHE A 29 3.70 2.83 -13.38
CA PHE A 29 4.88 2.81 -12.51
C PHE A 29 4.90 1.57 -11.62
N THR A 30 6.10 1.10 -11.27
CA THR A 30 6.30 0.10 -10.22
C THR A 30 7.45 0.47 -9.31
N GLY A 31 7.24 0.34 -8.01
CA GLY A 31 8.25 0.51 -6.98
C GLY A 31 8.49 -0.78 -6.21
N GLY A 32 9.19 -1.76 -6.79
CA GLY A 32 9.55 -2.99 -6.09
C GLY A 32 10.69 -2.81 -5.08
N LYS A 33 10.75 -3.69 -4.07
CA LYS A 33 11.66 -3.63 -2.91
C LYS A 33 11.69 -2.23 -2.24
N ALA A 34 10.56 -1.54 -2.21
CA ALA A 34 10.43 -0.27 -1.49
C ALA A 34 10.54 -0.52 0.03
N GLY A 35 11.32 0.33 0.70
CA GLY A 35 11.32 0.35 2.17
C GLY A 35 9.98 0.88 2.66
N VAL A 36 9.32 0.15 3.57
CA VAL A 36 8.02 0.53 4.12
C VAL A 36 8.17 0.77 5.61
N TYR A 37 7.81 1.97 6.06
CA TYR A 37 7.72 2.28 7.48
C TYR A 37 6.27 2.23 7.92
N ARG A 38 5.94 1.28 8.79
CA ARG A 38 4.63 1.19 9.45
C ARG A 38 4.70 1.96 10.76
N HIS A 39 3.89 2.98 10.89
CA HIS A 39 3.58 3.63 12.15
C HIS A 39 2.22 3.12 12.62
N PHE A 40 2.13 2.67 13.86
CA PHE A 40 0.91 2.17 14.46
C PHE A 40 0.77 2.79 15.85
N SER A 41 -0.35 3.46 16.07
CA SER A 41 -0.69 4.04 17.37
C SER A 41 -2.17 3.78 17.60
N GLY A 42 -2.49 3.01 18.63
CA GLY A 42 -3.85 2.60 18.89
C GLY A 42 -4.01 1.21 19.49
N HIS A 43 -5.25 0.76 19.47
CA HIS A 43 -5.69 -0.53 19.97
C HIS A 43 -6.33 -1.35 18.84
N VAL A 44 -5.92 -2.60 18.73
CA VAL A 44 -6.54 -3.64 17.90
C VAL A 44 -6.61 -4.88 18.80
N PRO A 45 -7.73 -5.62 18.89
CA PRO A 45 -7.85 -6.76 19.80
C PRO A 45 -6.63 -7.69 19.75
N GLY A 46 -5.90 -7.80 20.86
CA GLY A 46 -4.66 -8.57 20.96
C GLY A 46 -3.35 -7.75 20.89
N VAL A 47 -3.42 -6.45 20.60
CA VAL A 47 -2.26 -5.53 20.63
C VAL A 47 -2.66 -4.09 20.96
N TYR A 48 -1.81 -3.43 21.74
CA TYR A 48 -1.87 -2.00 21.96
C TYR A 48 -0.49 -1.38 21.73
N SER A 49 -0.45 -0.19 21.17
CA SER A 49 0.79 0.58 21.05
C SER A 49 0.52 2.07 21.13
N ALA A 50 1.28 2.79 21.97
CA ALA A 50 1.22 4.25 21.99
C ALA A 50 1.89 4.86 20.75
N SER A 51 2.99 4.27 20.25
CA SER A 51 3.80 4.82 19.16
C SER A 51 4.72 3.77 18.51
N GLY A 52 4.14 2.70 17.97
CA GLY A 52 4.88 1.61 17.34
C GLY A 52 5.41 1.97 15.96
N VAL A 53 6.70 1.73 15.71
CA VAL A 53 7.32 1.84 14.38
C VAL A 53 7.92 0.49 13.99
N SER A 54 7.66 0.04 12.77
CA SER A 54 8.26 -1.18 12.22
C SER A 54 8.64 -0.99 10.75
N ARG A 55 9.71 -1.66 10.34
CA ARG A 55 10.25 -1.56 8.98
C ARG A 55 10.00 -2.85 8.22
N TYR A 56 9.51 -2.71 7.00
CA TYR A 56 9.25 -3.79 6.07
C TYR A 56 9.90 -3.50 4.71
N THR A 57 9.92 -4.52 3.86
CA THR A 57 10.20 -4.37 2.44
C THR A 57 8.97 -4.85 1.68
N GLY A 58 8.39 -3.97 0.88
CA GLY A 58 7.24 -4.28 0.04
C GLY A 58 7.44 -3.72 -1.35
N GLY A 59 6.35 -3.54 -2.06
CA GLY A 59 6.35 -2.86 -3.33
C GLY A 59 4.96 -2.44 -3.75
N PHE A 60 4.89 -1.53 -4.70
CA PHE A 60 3.61 -1.03 -5.22
C PHE A 60 3.66 -0.89 -6.74
N GLY A 61 2.48 -0.95 -7.35
CA GLY A 61 2.25 -0.74 -8.76
C GLY A 61 1.12 0.26 -8.97
N LEU A 62 1.29 1.10 -9.98
CA LEU A 62 0.30 2.04 -10.48
C LEU A 62 0.05 1.63 -11.94
N SER A 63 -1.16 1.19 -12.25
CA SER A 63 -1.59 0.88 -13.63
C SER A 63 -2.66 1.88 -14.06
N THR A 64 -3.11 1.81 -15.31
CA THR A 64 -4.26 2.61 -15.74
C THR A 64 -5.56 2.21 -15.02
N ALA A 65 -5.63 0.99 -14.50
CA ALA A 65 -6.81 0.46 -13.84
C ALA A 65 -6.85 0.70 -12.32
N ARG A 66 -5.70 0.60 -11.62
CA ARG A 66 -5.70 0.57 -10.15
C ARG A 66 -4.39 0.99 -9.49
N VAL A 67 -4.49 1.17 -8.18
CA VAL A 67 -3.37 1.25 -7.24
C VAL A 67 -3.28 -0.04 -6.44
N VAL A 68 -2.09 -0.64 -6.41
CA VAL A 68 -1.84 -1.85 -5.61
C VAL A 68 -0.53 -1.72 -4.84
N ALA A 69 -0.54 -2.07 -3.56
CA ALA A 69 0.68 -2.16 -2.76
C ALA A 69 0.68 -3.38 -1.85
N THR A 70 1.87 -3.94 -1.65
CA THR A 70 2.12 -5.12 -0.83
C THR A 70 2.72 -4.70 0.51
N LEU A 71 2.38 -5.42 1.57
CA LEU A 71 3.04 -5.34 2.86
C LEU A 71 3.37 -6.75 3.32
N PRO A 72 4.41 -7.39 2.78
CA PRO A 72 4.78 -8.74 3.17
C PRO A 72 5.10 -8.77 4.67
N VAL A 73 4.32 -9.56 5.40
CA VAL A 73 4.56 -9.86 6.82
C VAL A 73 4.89 -11.34 6.95
N ARG A 74 5.58 -11.74 8.03
CA ARG A 74 6.04 -13.13 8.20
C ARG A 74 4.91 -14.17 8.07
N ALA A 75 3.71 -13.82 8.53
CA ALA A 75 2.54 -14.71 8.49
C ALA A 75 1.77 -14.69 7.16
N ASP A 76 2.03 -13.71 6.29
CA ASP A 76 1.35 -13.52 5.02
C ASP A 76 2.27 -12.76 4.03
N PRO A 77 3.00 -13.48 3.17
CA PRO A 77 3.91 -12.88 2.21
C PRO A 77 3.19 -12.21 1.03
N LYS A 78 1.90 -12.51 0.81
CA LYS A 78 1.08 -11.95 -0.28
C LYS A 78 0.18 -10.81 0.18
N LEU A 79 0.24 -10.43 1.46
CA LEU A 79 -0.59 -9.37 2.05
C LEU A 79 -0.53 -8.07 1.23
N ARG A 80 -1.70 -7.57 0.84
CA ARG A 80 -1.88 -6.30 0.15
C ARG A 80 -2.37 -5.25 1.13
N SER A 81 -1.74 -4.09 1.15
CA SER A 81 -2.16 -2.94 1.95
C SER A 81 -3.19 -2.07 1.24
N ILE A 82 -3.19 -2.11 -0.10
CA ILE A 82 -4.20 -1.51 -0.95
C ILE A 82 -4.27 -2.33 -2.24
N ASP A 83 -5.48 -2.48 -2.76
CA ASP A 83 -5.77 -2.99 -4.09
C ASP A 83 -7.14 -2.46 -4.51
N CYS A 84 -7.16 -1.31 -5.18
CA CYS A 84 -8.41 -0.66 -5.56
C CYS A 84 -8.32 0.13 -6.86
N SER A 85 -9.45 0.24 -7.56
CA SER A 85 -9.59 1.12 -8.72
C SER A 85 -9.31 2.58 -8.35
N TRP A 86 -8.91 3.36 -9.35
CA TRP A 86 -8.81 4.82 -9.25
C TRP A 86 -10.15 5.50 -8.92
N ASP A 87 -11.28 4.85 -9.24
CA ASP A 87 -12.63 5.35 -8.96
C ASP A 87 -13.06 5.19 -7.50
N SER A 88 -12.22 4.56 -6.65
CA SER A 88 -12.52 4.40 -5.23
C SER A 88 -12.47 5.74 -4.50
N ASP A 89 -13.56 6.11 -3.83
CA ASP A 89 -13.72 7.40 -3.14
C ASP A 89 -14.12 7.27 -1.66
N LYS A 90 -14.27 6.04 -1.16
CA LYS A 90 -14.81 5.73 0.16
C LYS A 90 -13.95 4.74 0.94
N GLY A 91 -14.08 4.82 2.25
CA GLY A 91 -13.45 3.91 3.20
C GLY A 91 -12.49 4.59 4.17
N PRO A 92 -12.02 3.83 5.17
CA PRO A 92 -11.17 4.34 6.24
C PRO A 92 -9.71 4.52 5.82
N GLY A 93 -9.32 3.97 4.67
CA GLY A 93 -8.00 4.14 4.08
C GLY A 93 -7.94 5.38 3.19
N GLN A 94 -6.86 6.13 3.27
CA GLN A 94 -6.47 7.15 2.31
C GLN A 94 -5.08 6.83 1.78
N VAL A 95 -4.93 6.84 0.46
CA VAL A 95 -3.62 6.77 -0.19
C VAL A 95 -3.25 8.13 -0.76
N THR A 96 -1.98 8.49 -0.66
CA THR A 96 -1.39 9.70 -1.21
C THR A 96 -0.09 9.35 -1.91
N ILE A 97 0.02 9.72 -3.19
CA ILE A 97 1.15 9.43 -4.07
C ILE A 97 1.90 10.74 -4.31
N THR A 98 3.19 10.73 -4.04
CA THR A 98 4.07 11.90 -4.15
C THR A 98 5.39 11.51 -4.81
N GLY A 99 6.23 12.50 -5.15
CA GLY A 99 7.57 12.22 -5.66
C GLY A 99 8.47 11.42 -4.71
N LYS A 100 8.11 11.34 -3.41
CA LYS A 100 8.84 10.55 -2.40
C LYS A 100 8.36 9.09 -2.31
N GLY A 101 7.22 8.77 -2.92
CA GLY A 101 6.61 7.44 -2.92
C GLY A 101 5.14 7.48 -2.54
N LEU A 102 4.68 6.39 -1.94
CA LEU A 102 3.28 6.14 -1.62
C LEU A 102 3.08 6.14 -0.10
N GLN A 103 2.10 6.91 0.37
CA GLN A 103 1.70 6.97 1.76
C GLN A 103 0.27 6.43 1.88
N ILE A 104 0.05 5.56 2.85
CA ILE A 104 -1.28 5.07 3.23
C ILE A 104 -1.54 5.49 4.66
N GLU A 105 -2.71 6.04 4.93
CA GLU A 105 -3.22 6.35 6.26
C GLU A 105 -4.54 5.64 6.46
N ILE A 106 -4.70 5.01 7.62
CA ILE A 106 -5.86 4.18 7.94
C ILE A 106 -6.39 4.65 9.29
N ASP A 107 -7.64 5.10 9.30
CA ASP A 107 -8.41 5.27 10.52
C ASP A 107 -8.87 3.90 11.02
N LEU A 108 -8.35 3.46 12.17
CA LEU A 108 -8.62 2.12 12.66
C LEU A 108 -10.09 1.95 13.08
N HIS A 109 -10.68 2.97 13.68
CA HIS A 109 -12.09 2.89 14.12
C HIS A 109 -13.04 2.82 12.92
N GLY A 110 -12.70 3.47 11.81
CA GLY A 110 -13.44 3.35 10.54
C GLY A 110 -13.31 1.99 9.86
N VAL A 111 -12.34 1.15 10.25
CA VAL A 111 -12.21 -0.24 9.79
C VAL A 111 -13.10 -1.18 10.59
N ASP A 112 -13.02 -1.08 11.92
CA ASP A 112 -13.81 -1.87 12.85
C ASP A 112 -14.02 -1.07 14.14
N PRO A 113 -15.26 -0.95 14.67
CA PRO A 113 -15.54 -0.23 15.91
C PRO A 113 -14.76 -0.74 17.15
N ALA A 114 -14.27 -1.99 17.12
CA ALA A 114 -13.41 -2.54 18.18
C ALA A 114 -11.97 -2.01 18.13
N PHE A 115 -11.59 -1.32 17.05
CA PHE A 115 -10.27 -0.75 16.89
C PHE A 115 -10.30 0.75 17.23
N SER A 116 -9.16 1.28 17.64
CA SER A 116 -9.00 2.73 17.86
C SER A 116 -7.61 3.19 17.49
N GLY A 117 -7.48 4.45 17.08
CA GLY A 117 -6.22 5.04 16.66
C GLY A 117 -6.00 5.01 15.15
N SER A 118 -4.74 4.96 14.72
CA SER A 118 -4.36 5.07 13.31
C SER A 118 -3.19 4.16 12.94
N MET A 119 -3.14 3.79 11.66
CA MET A 119 -1.99 3.15 11.04
C MET A 119 -1.55 3.92 9.81
N ARG A 120 -0.24 4.17 9.69
CA ARG A 120 0.37 4.80 8.52
C ARG A 120 1.42 3.89 7.91
N LEU A 121 1.41 3.75 6.59
CA LEU A 121 2.45 3.07 5.82
C LEU A 121 3.14 4.06 4.88
N ASN A 122 4.46 4.15 4.98
CA ASN A 122 5.26 5.02 4.13
C ASN A 122 6.16 4.19 3.24
N TYR A 123 5.78 4.02 1.97
CA TYR A 123 6.57 3.36 0.92
C TYR A 123 7.57 4.35 0.34
N LYS A 124 8.86 4.09 0.53
CA LYS A 124 9.94 4.93 0.04
C LYS A 124 10.41 4.46 -1.33
N LYS A 125 9.96 5.17 -2.37
CA LYS A 125 10.43 5.01 -3.75
C LYS A 125 10.25 6.34 -4.48
N LYS A 126 11.30 6.82 -5.14
CA LYS A 126 11.22 8.04 -5.93
C LYS A 126 10.30 7.83 -7.13
N ILE A 127 9.33 8.73 -7.29
CA ILE A 127 8.43 8.81 -8.45
C ILE A 127 8.77 10.12 -9.17
N ALA A 128 8.97 10.06 -10.48
CA ALA A 128 9.27 11.24 -11.28
C ALA A 128 8.01 12.06 -11.55
N ASP A 129 8.15 13.37 -11.72
CA ASP A 129 6.99 14.27 -11.87
C ASP A 129 6.18 13.98 -13.14
N ASP A 130 6.84 13.52 -14.21
CA ASP A 130 6.18 13.08 -15.45
C ASP A 130 5.32 11.82 -15.26
N VAL A 131 5.64 10.99 -14.27
CA VAL A 131 4.83 9.84 -13.86
C VAL A 131 3.63 10.32 -13.05
N LEU A 132 3.83 11.24 -12.11
CA LEU A 132 2.75 11.79 -11.29
C LEU A 132 1.68 12.48 -12.15
N GLN A 133 2.09 13.19 -13.21
CA GLN A 133 1.18 13.83 -14.16
C GLN A 133 0.35 12.85 -14.99
N LYS A 134 0.76 11.57 -15.08
CA LYS A 134 0.02 10.53 -15.80
C LYS A 134 -1.00 9.81 -14.92
N LEU A 135 -0.98 10.03 -13.60
CA LEU A 135 -1.92 9.38 -12.70
C LEU A 135 -3.30 10.03 -12.81
N PRO A 136 -4.39 9.26 -12.76
CA PRO A 136 -5.75 9.82 -12.71
C PRO A 136 -5.96 10.75 -11.51
N THR A 137 -5.38 10.39 -10.37
CA THR A 137 -5.33 11.20 -9.14
C THR A 137 -4.08 10.85 -8.34
N THR A 138 -3.66 11.77 -7.47
CA THR A 138 -2.57 11.53 -6.51
C THR A 138 -3.08 11.23 -5.09
N SER A 139 -4.39 11.32 -4.84
CA SER A 139 -4.98 10.86 -3.59
C SER A 139 -6.38 10.32 -3.79
N LEU A 140 -6.71 9.23 -3.09
CA LEU A 140 -8.04 8.63 -3.08
C LEU A 140 -8.28 7.86 -1.78
N ARG A 141 -9.55 7.55 -1.52
CA ARG A 141 -9.98 6.77 -0.36
C ARG A 141 -10.35 5.35 -0.77
N PHE A 142 -10.10 4.40 0.11
CA PHE A 142 -10.31 2.98 -0.20
C PHE A 142 -10.78 2.17 1.01
N PRO A 143 -11.55 1.10 0.78
CA PRO A 143 -11.94 0.18 1.83
C PRO A 143 -10.72 -0.57 2.36
N VAL A 144 -10.70 -0.83 3.67
CA VAL A 144 -9.64 -1.60 4.32
C VAL A 144 -10.29 -2.72 5.09
N GLU A 145 -9.90 -3.95 4.79
CA GLU A 145 -10.42 -5.13 5.49
C GLU A 145 -9.79 -5.26 6.89
N PRO A 146 -10.55 -5.61 7.94
CA PRO A 146 -10.02 -5.83 9.29
C PRO A 146 -8.88 -6.85 9.34
N VAL A 147 -8.93 -7.87 8.48
CA VAL A 147 -7.86 -8.89 8.38
C VAL A 147 -6.50 -8.28 8.04
N PHE A 148 -6.48 -7.25 7.20
CA PHE A 148 -5.24 -6.53 6.88
C PHE A 148 -4.67 -5.87 8.14
N VAL A 149 -5.51 -5.18 8.91
CA VAL A 149 -5.10 -4.48 10.14
C VAL A 149 -4.52 -5.46 11.16
N TYR A 150 -5.18 -6.59 11.40
CA TYR A 150 -4.66 -7.62 12.30
C TYR A 150 -3.27 -8.10 11.88
N ARG A 151 -3.12 -8.50 10.60
CA ARG A 151 -1.85 -9.01 10.07
C ARG A 151 -0.75 -7.95 10.10
N ALA A 152 -1.08 -6.72 9.73
CA ALA A 152 -0.15 -5.59 9.73
C ALA A 152 0.25 -5.17 11.15
N ALA A 153 -0.62 -5.32 12.15
CA ALA A 153 -0.32 -5.08 13.55
C ALA A 153 0.43 -6.25 14.23
N GLY A 154 0.59 -7.39 13.54
CA GLY A 154 1.29 -8.57 14.06
C GLY A 154 0.43 -9.49 14.90
N VAL A 155 -0.89 -9.36 14.82
CA VAL A 155 -1.86 -10.16 15.56
C VAL A 155 -2.50 -11.18 14.63
N ARG A 156 -2.83 -12.36 15.16
CA ARG A 156 -3.66 -13.33 14.44
C ARG A 156 -5.14 -12.97 14.66
N PRO A 157 -5.96 -12.83 13.60
CA PRO A 157 -7.40 -12.71 13.77
C PRO A 157 -7.90 -13.90 14.61
N LYS A 158 -8.85 -13.68 15.52
CA LYS A 158 -9.57 -14.79 16.14
C LYS A 158 -10.42 -15.45 15.04
N SER A 159 -10.20 -16.75 14.86
CA SER A 159 -10.99 -17.65 14.00
C SER A 159 -12.42 -17.79 14.49
#